data_AF-A0A9E5GAK7-F1
#
_entry.id   AF-A0A9E5GAK7-F1
#
_cell.length_a   1.000
_cell.length_b   1.000
_cell.length_c   1.000
_cell.angle_alpha   90.00
_cell.angle_beta   90.00
_cell.angle_gamma   90.00
#
_symmetry.space_group_name_H-M   'P 1'
#
loop_
_entity.id
_entity.type
_entity.pdbx_description
1 polymer ?
#
loop_
_entity_poly.entity_id
_entity_poly.type
_entity_poly.pdbx_seq_one_letter_code
_entity_poly.pdbx_strand_id
1 'polypeptide(L)'
;MIYTVHPYWSCYGDYKRTIFYALTGFIDAERAGYGFTFGISFAFSIPTFMTPLVLIFGTDKNDVLLMISMALGLGLFFVSSVVSSLFLSNFANAELVFRLIYLVFSIVLFAASFMLSTFIYKRKEL
;
A
#
# COMPACT_ATOMS: atom_id res chain seq x y z
N MET A 1 -15.05 6.47 -32.20
CA MET A 1 -14.38 7.10 -31.05
C MET A 1 -14.00 5.97 -30.09
N ILE A 2 -12.75 5.51 -30.16
CA ILE A 2 -12.28 4.32 -29.44
C ILE A 2 -11.98 4.77 -28.01
N TYR A 3 -12.74 4.26 -27.04
CA TYR A 3 -12.48 4.48 -25.62
C TYR A 3 -11.18 3.76 -25.26
N THR A 4 -10.05 4.46 -25.33
CA THR A 4 -8.82 4.02 -24.68
C THR A 4 -9.03 4.18 -23.19
N VAL A 5 -9.55 3.14 -22.55
CA VAL A 5 -9.41 2.92 -21.11
C VAL A 5 -7.92 2.93 -20.87
N HIS A 6 -7.35 4.07 -20.47
CA HIS A 6 -5.94 4.14 -20.08
C HIS A 6 -5.85 3.34 -18.80
N PRO A 7 -5.33 2.10 -18.84
CA PRO A 7 -5.40 1.27 -17.68
C PRO A 7 -4.39 1.87 -16.68
N TYR A 8 -4.78 2.07 -15.41
CA TYR A 8 -3.85 2.41 -14.32
C TYR A 8 -2.69 1.41 -14.17
N TRP A 9 -2.73 0.31 -14.93
CA TRP A 9 -1.62 -0.56 -15.26
C TRP A 9 -0.40 0.17 -15.86
N SER A 10 -0.50 1.46 -16.23
CA SER A 10 0.68 2.28 -16.50
C SER A 10 1.60 2.36 -15.26
N CYS A 11 1.08 2.31 -14.03
CA CYS A 11 1.87 2.18 -12.80
C CYS A 11 2.67 0.86 -12.72
N TYR A 12 2.19 -0.22 -13.36
CA TYR A 12 2.93 -1.49 -13.46
C TYR A 12 3.87 -1.52 -14.69
N GLY A 13 3.55 -0.76 -15.75
CA GLY A 13 4.47 -0.49 -16.85
C GLY A 13 5.67 0.37 -16.41
N ASP A 14 5.45 1.30 -15.49
CA ASP A 14 6.47 2.22 -14.96
C ASP A 14 7.33 1.60 -13.86
N TYR A 15 6.91 0.58 -13.10
CA TYR A 15 7.82 -0.05 -12.11
C TYR A 15 9.01 -0.74 -12.81
N LYS A 16 8.77 -1.41 -13.95
CA LYS A 16 9.85 -2.02 -14.74
C LYS A 16 10.83 -0.98 -15.26
N ARG A 17 10.33 0.19 -15.68
CA ARG A 17 11.17 1.32 -16.10
C ARG A 17 11.88 1.97 -14.92
N THR A 18 11.21 2.16 -13.79
CA THR A 18 11.75 2.79 -12.59
C THR A 18 12.90 1.98 -12.00
N ILE A 19 12.81 0.65 -11.97
CA ILE A 19 13.93 -0.21 -11.56
C ILE A 19 15.09 -0.12 -12.56
N PHE A 20 14.79 -0.10 -13.86
CA PHE A 20 15.79 0.04 -14.92
C PHE A 20 16.51 1.40 -14.88
N TYR A 21 15.80 2.49 -14.60
CA TYR A 21 16.34 3.85 -14.49
C TYR A 21 17.08 4.11 -13.16
N ALA A 22 16.62 3.50 -12.06
CA ALA A 22 17.35 3.50 -10.80
C ALA A 22 18.70 2.76 -10.91
N LEU A 23 18.76 1.70 -11.73
CA LEU A 23 20.00 0.99 -12.06
C LEU A 23 20.92 1.76 -13.02
N THR A 24 20.38 2.65 -13.87
CA THR A 24 21.17 3.48 -14.80
C THR A 24 21.49 4.89 -14.27
N GLY A 25 21.06 5.23 -13.05
CA GLY A 25 21.43 6.48 -12.38
C GLY A 25 20.62 7.73 -12.78
N PHE A 26 19.60 7.59 -13.64
CA PHE A 26 18.73 8.70 -14.05
C PHE A 26 17.41 8.63 -13.26
N ILE A 27 17.40 9.18 -12.05
CA ILE A 27 16.18 9.30 -11.25
C ILE A 27 15.64 10.72 -11.39
N ASP A 28 14.52 10.87 -12.10
CA ASP A 28 13.73 12.11 -12.11
C ASP A 28 13.09 12.34 -10.74
N ALA A 29 13.04 13.59 -10.28
CA ALA A 29 12.49 13.95 -8.97
C ALA A 29 11.04 13.49 -8.78
N GLU A 30 10.23 13.49 -9.85
CA GLU A 30 8.84 13.02 -9.81
C GLU A 30 8.74 11.50 -9.55
N ARG A 31 9.64 10.71 -10.16
CA ARG A 31 9.72 9.25 -9.97
C ARG A 31 10.29 8.88 -8.60
N ALA A 32 11.27 9.64 -8.11
CA ALA A 32 11.76 9.51 -6.74
C ALA A 32 10.64 9.74 -5.72
N GLY A 33 9.86 10.81 -5.92
CA GLY A 33 8.70 11.12 -5.09
C GLY A 33 7.66 10.00 -5.12
N TYR A 34 7.43 9.38 -6.28
CA TYR A 34 6.52 8.25 -6.42
C TYR A 34 6.94 7.05 -5.55
N GLY A 35 8.20 6.60 -5.69
CA GLY A 35 8.72 5.48 -4.90
C GLY A 35 8.70 5.77 -3.40
N PHE A 36 8.99 7.00 -3.00
CA PHE A 36 8.98 7.41 -1.60
C PHE A 36 7.57 7.36 -0.99
N THR A 37 6.55 7.92 -1.65
CA THR A 37 5.17 7.90 -1.14
C THR A 37 4.61 6.48 -1.10
N PHE A 38 4.91 5.65 -2.11
CA PHE A 38 4.55 4.25 -2.09
C PHE A 38 5.21 3.51 -0.92
N GLY A 39 6.52 3.70 -0.75
CA GLY A 39 7.30 3.09 0.33
C GLY A 39 6.76 3.42 1.72
N ILE A 40 6.43 4.70 1.97
CA ILE A 40 5.84 5.12 3.24
C ILE A 40 4.46 4.47 3.45
N SER A 41 3.59 4.53 2.46
CA SER A 41 2.23 3.97 2.57
C SER A 41 2.28 2.46 2.80
N PHE A 42 3.19 1.77 2.11
CA PHE A 42 3.44 0.35 2.28
C PHE A 42 4.02 0.04 3.67
N ALA A 43 4.95 0.85 4.16
CA ALA A 43 5.51 0.70 5.50
C ALA A 43 4.45 0.85 6.61
N PHE A 44 3.39 1.64 6.42
CA PHE A 44 2.24 1.69 7.34
C PHE A 44 1.30 0.49 7.20
N SER A 45 1.18 -0.09 6.01
CA SER A 45 0.33 -1.26 5.78
C SER A 45 0.83 -2.54 6.48
N ILE A 46 2.15 -2.71 6.60
CA ILE A 46 2.75 -3.88 7.25
C ILE A 46 2.32 -3.99 8.73
N PRO A 47 2.57 -3.00 9.61
CA PRO A 47 2.17 -3.09 11.00
C PRO A 47 0.65 -3.11 11.15
N THR A 48 -0.11 -2.51 10.22
CA THR A 48 -1.57 -2.62 10.20
C THR A 48 -2.06 -4.06 10.23
N PHE A 49 -1.44 -4.98 9.49
CA PHE A 49 -1.81 -6.39 9.53
C PHE A 49 -1.04 -7.15 10.60
N MET A 50 0.25 -6.84 10.77
CA MET A 50 1.13 -7.59 11.66
C MET A 50 0.68 -7.50 13.12
N THR A 51 0.28 -6.31 13.59
CA THR A 51 -0.08 -6.09 15.01
C THR A 51 -1.25 -6.97 15.47
N PRO A 52 -2.41 -7.00 14.80
CA PRO A 52 -3.51 -7.89 15.20
C PRO A 52 -3.18 -9.36 14.97
N LEU A 53 -2.43 -9.70 13.92
CA LEU A 53 -2.04 -11.08 13.62
C LEU A 53 -1.15 -11.68 14.72
N VAL A 54 -0.15 -10.92 15.19
CA VAL A 54 0.74 -11.35 16.29
C VAL A 54 -0.03 -11.52 17.59
N LEU A 55 -1.01 -10.66 17.87
CA LEU A 55 -1.84 -10.81 19.07
C LEU A 55 -2.74 -12.05 19.03
N ILE A 56 -3.20 -12.47 17.85
CA ILE A 56 -4.06 -13.65 17.70
C ILE A 56 -3.22 -14.94 17.70
N PHE A 57 -2.16 -14.99 16.90
CA PHE A 57 -1.38 -16.21 16.65
C PHE A 57 -0.15 -16.40 17.56
N GLY A 58 0.22 -15.38 18.33
CA GLY A 58 1.40 -15.40 19.18
C GLY A 58 2.70 -15.02 18.44
N THR A 59 3.75 -14.77 19.20
CA THR A 59 5.06 -14.31 18.70
C THR A 59 5.90 -15.41 18.07
N ASP A 60 5.54 -16.68 18.28
CA ASP A 60 6.35 -17.85 17.88
C ASP A 60 6.50 -18.00 16.36
N LYS A 61 5.62 -17.35 15.59
CA LYS A 61 5.60 -17.41 14.12
C LYS A 61 5.82 -16.03 13.48
N ASN A 62 6.55 -15.15 14.15
CA ASN A 62 6.73 -13.75 13.74
C ASN A 62 7.16 -13.59 12.27
N ASP A 63 8.13 -14.37 11.80
CA ASP A 63 8.63 -14.27 10.42
C ASP A 63 7.56 -14.63 9.38
N VAL A 64 6.76 -15.66 9.66
CA VAL A 64 5.66 -16.09 8.79
C VAL A 64 4.55 -15.03 8.79
N LEU A 65 4.22 -14.47 9.95
CA LEU A 65 3.23 -13.41 10.08
C LEU A 65 3.66 -12.11 9.37
N LEU A 66 4.96 -11.79 9.40
CA LEU A 66 5.53 -10.68 8.68
C LEU A 66 5.41 -10.88 7.16
N MET A 67 5.74 -12.07 6.64
CA MET A 67 5.56 -12.40 5.23
C MET A 67 4.09 -12.32 4.78
N ILE A 68 3.17 -12.85 5.60
CA ILE A 68 1.72 -12.75 5.33
C ILE A 68 1.27 -11.29 5.32
N SER A 69 1.75 -10.47 6.26
CA SER A 69 1.40 -9.05 6.35
C SER A 69 1.91 -8.26 5.14
N MET A 70 3.13 -8.56 4.67
CA MET A 70 3.66 -7.99 3.43
C MET A 70 2.83 -8.40 2.21
N ALA A 71 2.45 -9.67 2.11
CA ALA A 71 1.60 -10.18 1.04
C ALA A 71 0.22 -9.51 1.04
N LEU A 72 -0.39 -9.34 2.22
CA LEU A 72 -1.67 -8.63 2.38
C LEU A 72 -1.54 -7.14 2.04
N GLY A 73 -0.45 -6.48 2.43
CA GLY A 73 -0.18 -5.09 2.05
C GLY A 73 -0.05 -4.91 0.54
N LEU A 74 0.63 -5.84 -0.14
CA LEU A 74 0.70 -5.84 -1.60
C LEU A 74 -0.67 -6.09 -2.23
N GLY A 75 -1.43 -7.06 -1.71
CA GLY A 75 -2.80 -7.33 -2.16
C GLY A 75 -3.70 -6.12 -2.02
N LEU A 76 -3.63 -5.42 -0.89
CA LEU A 76 -4.39 -4.19 -0.65
C LEU A 76 -4.04 -3.12 -1.70
N PHE A 77 -2.77 -2.94 -2.00
CA PHE A 77 -2.33 -2.01 -3.04
C PHE A 77 -2.92 -2.34 -4.42
N PHE A 78 -2.89 -3.62 -4.82
CA PHE A 78 -3.49 -4.05 -6.09
C PHE A 78 -5.00 -3.80 -6.13
N VAL A 79 -5.71 -4.15 -5.06
CA VAL A 79 -7.15 -3.92 -4.96
C VAL A 79 -7.46 -2.42 -5.02
N SER A 80 -6.74 -1.60 -4.25
CA SER A 80 -6.90 -0.15 -4.28
C SER A 80 -6.62 0.43 -5.66
N SER A 81 -5.60 -0.05 -6.38
CA SER A 81 -5.29 0.39 -7.74
C SER A 81 -6.42 0.08 -8.72
N VAL A 82 -6.96 -1.14 -8.69
CA VAL A 82 -8.08 -1.54 -9.54
C VAL A 82 -9.33 -0.72 -9.22
N VAL A 83 -9.67 -0.58 -7.94
CA VAL A 83 -10.84 0.22 -7.51
C VAL A 83 -10.69 1.67 -7.96
N SER A 84 -9.54 2.29 -7.70
CA SER A 84 -9.29 3.68 -8.10
C SER A 84 -9.33 3.87 -9.61
N SER A 85 -8.94 2.87 -10.40
CA SER A 85 -9.05 2.94 -11.86
C SER A 85 -10.49 3.08 -12.37
N LEU A 86 -11.46 2.53 -11.63
CA LEU A 86 -12.88 2.62 -11.98
C LEU A 86 -13.48 3.98 -11.62
N PHE A 87 -12.98 4.64 -10.56
CA PHE A 87 -13.55 5.88 -10.05
C PHE A 87 -12.84 7.14 -10.57
N LEU A 88 -11.53 7.07 -10.82
CA LEU A 88 -10.69 8.24 -11.09
C LEU A 88 -10.27 8.36 -12.57
N SER A 89 -10.81 7.53 -13.46
CA SER A 89 -10.42 7.48 -14.88
C SER A 89 -10.54 8.80 -15.66
N ASN A 90 -11.32 9.77 -15.16
CA ASN A 90 -11.63 11.01 -15.85
C ASN A 90 -10.84 12.24 -15.37
N PHE A 91 -9.92 12.09 -14.40
CA PHE A 91 -9.16 13.22 -13.85
C PHE A 91 -7.79 13.37 -14.52
N ALA A 92 -7.36 14.61 -14.78
CA ALA A 92 -6.05 14.88 -15.39
C ALA A 92 -4.86 14.51 -14.47
N ASN A 93 -5.03 14.56 -13.15
CA ASN A 93 -4.00 14.26 -12.15
C ASN A 93 -4.33 13.02 -11.31
N ALA A 94 -4.95 12.04 -11.94
CA ALA A 94 -5.55 10.89 -11.27
C ALA A 94 -4.53 10.04 -10.47
N GLU A 95 -3.25 10.03 -10.88
CA GLU A 95 -2.17 9.32 -10.18
C GLU A 95 -1.76 10.00 -8.86
N LEU A 96 -1.65 11.33 -8.85
CA LEU A 96 -1.32 12.09 -7.64
C LEU A 96 -2.44 11.98 -6.61
N VAL A 97 -3.69 12.07 -7.08
CA VAL A 97 -4.89 11.91 -6.25
C VAL A 97 -4.95 10.50 -5.66
N PHE A 98 -4.69 9.47 -6.47
CA PHE A 98 -4.62 8.08 -5.97
C PHE A 98 -3.58 7.93 -4.85
N ARG A 99 -2.38 8.49 -5.02
CA ARG A 99 -1.30 8.40 -4.02
C ARG A 99 -1.69 9.03 -2.69
N LEU A 100 -2.30 10.22 -2.71
CA LEU A 100 -2.74 10.90 -1.50
C LEU A 100 -3.86 10.13 -0.80
N ILE A 101 -4.84 9.64 -1.56
CA ILE A 101 -5.94 8.84 -1.02
C ILE A 101 -5.40 7.55 -0.39
N TYR A 102 -4.51 6.84 -1.08
CA TYR A 102 -3.92 5.60 -0.57
C TYR A 102 -3.07 5.81 0.69
N LEU A 103 -2.32 6.92 0.76
CA LEU A 103 -1.54 7.28 1.93
C LEU A 103 -2.44 7.57 3.13
N VAL A 104 -3.46 8.42 2.96
CA VAL A 104 -4.43 8.73 4.03
C VAL A 104 -5.17 7.47 4.47
N PHE A 105 -5.59 6.64 3.52
CA PHE A 105 -6.26 5.37 3.80
C PHE A 105 -5.36 4.41 4.61
N SER A 106 -4.08 4.32 4.26
CA SER A 106 -3.10 3.49 4.98
C SER A 106 -2.90 3.97 6.43
N ILE A 107 -2.84 5.30 6.65
CA ILE A 107 -2.74 5.89 7.99
C ILE A 107 -3.99 5.60 8.82
N VAL A 108 -5.17 5.74 8.24
CA VAL A 108 -6.45 5.45 8.91
C VAL A 108 -6.55 3.97 9.29
N LEU A 109 -6.20 3.07 8.36
CA LEU A 109 -6.16 1.64 8.64
C LEU A 109 -5.17 1.29 9.75
N PHE A 110 -3.99 1.91 9.75
CA PHE A 110 -3.02 1.73 10.81
C PHE A 110 -3.57 2.16 12.17
N ALA A 111 -4.22 3.33 12.25
CA ALA A 111 -4.85 3.81 13.48
C ALA A 111 -5.98 2.87 13.95
N ALA A 112 -6.81 2.37 13.03
CA ALA A 112 -7.88 1.42 13.34
C ALA A 112 -7.31 0.09 13.86
N SER A 113 -6.24 -0.40 13.24
CA SER A 113 -5.55 -1.62 13.67
C SER A 113 -4.92 -1.47 15.05
N PHE A 114 -4.33 -0.30 15.34
CA PHE A 114 -3.83 0.01 16.66
C PHE A 114 -4.94 -0.02 17.73
N MET A 115 -6.11 0.57 17.43
CA MET A 115 -7.26 0.49 18.33
C MET A 115 -7.71 -0.97 18.54
N LEU A 116 -7.82 -1.75 17.48
CA LEU A 116 -8.21 -3.16 17.56
C LEU A 116 -7.22 -3.98 18.40
N SER A 117 -5.93 -3.73 18.21
CA SER A 117 -4.84 -4.32 18.98
C SER A 117 -5.00 -4.04 20.48
N THR A 118 -5.21 -2.78 20.87
CA THR A 118 -5.44 -2.43 22.29
C THR A 118 -6.71 -3.06 22.87
N PHE A 119 -7.75 -3.24 22.06
CA PHE A 119 -8.98 -3.90 22.48
C PHE A 119 -8.78 -5.40 22.73
N ILE A 120 -8.06 -6.09 21.84
CA ILE A 120 -7.73 -7.52 21.99
C ILE A 120 -6.81 -7.73 23.19
N TYR A 121 -5.81 -6.85 23.37
CA TYR A 121 -4.87 -6.93 24.49
C TYR A 121 -5.61 -6.88 25.84
N LYS A 122 -6.52 -5.91 26.02
CA LYS A 122 -7.31 -5.77 27.25
C LYS A 122 -8.22 -6.97 27.55
N ARG A 123 -8.64 -7.71 26.53
CA ARG A 123 -9.49 -8.91 26.69
C ARG A 123 -8.69 -10.16 27.07
N LYS A 124 -7.38 -10.20 26.82
CA LYS A 124 -6.51 -11.34 27.17
C LYS A 124 -5.94 -11.25 28.58
N GLU A 125 -5.91 -10.07 29.19
CA GLU A 125 -5.46 -9.86 30.57
C GLU A 125 -6.59 -9.93 31.62
N LEU A 126 -7.85 -10.09 31.20
CA LEU A 126 -9.01 -10.33 32.06
C LEU A 126 -9.34 -11.82 32.10
#